data_AF-T1KQK7-F1
#
_entry.id   AF-T1KQK7-F1
#
_cell.length_a   1.000
_cell.length_b   1.000
_cell.length_c   1.000
_cell.angle_alpha   90.00
_cell.angle_beta   90.00
_cell.angle_gamma   90.00
#
_symmetry.space_group_name_H-M   'P 1'
#
loop_
_entity.id
_entity.type
_entity.pdbx_description
1 polymer ?
#
loop_
_entity_poly.entity_id
_entity_poly.type
_entity_poly.pdbx_seq_one_letter_code
_entity_poly.pdbx_strand_id
1 'polypeptide(L)'
;MMAPIPHFRYLFLLIGILTLVLIYFIENLEERISTLERKAFFTSYVNRQTLDEALPLSLTSSSSYPTVSGPISSQNNPPVYNQNADEDRIVIYNRVPKTGSTSLMGIAYDLCGPNKFNVIHLNTTKNSHVLSLPDQAYFVQNLTQWKERRPMIVHGHLSFLDFGRFGVADKPIYISMVREPLERLALLGSQKARKQSYL
;
A
#
# COMPACT_ATOMS: atom_id res chain seq x y z
N MET A 1 -1.37 71.75 -26.75
CA MET A 1 -0.96 70.77 -25.71
C MET A 1 -2.11 69.80 -25.51
N MET A 2 -2.04 68.58 -26.04
CA MET A 2 -3.01 67.52 -25.76
C MET A 2 -2.30 66.41 -24.97
N ALA A 3 -2.86 66.08 -23.80
CA ALA A 3 -2.31 65.09 -22.88
C ALA A 3 -2.53 63.64 -23.41
N PRO A 4 -1.58 62.72 -23.18
CA PRO A 4 -1.70 61.35 -23.66
C PRO A 4 -2.72 60.55 -22.84
N ILE A 5 -3.51 59.74 -23.54
CA ILE A 5 -4.70 59.03 -23.06
C ILE A 5 -4.31 57.80 -22.19
N PRO A 6 -4.95 57.57 -21.02
CA PRO A 6 -4.49 56.60 -20.00
C PRO A 6 -4.82 55.12 -20.25
N HIS A 7 -5.43 54.75 -21.38
CA HIS A 7 -5.99 53.39 -21.60
C HIS A 7 -4.95 52.27 -21.63
N PHE A 8 -3.69 52.56 -21.97
CA PHE A 8 -2.64 51.55 -22.08
C PHE A 8 -2.25 50.92 -20.73
N ARG A 9 -2.41 51.66 -19.62
CA ARG A 9 -2.07 51.18 -18.27
C ARG A 9 -3.05 50.12 -17.77
N TYR A 10 -4.34 50.28 -18.09
CA TYR A 10 -5.37 49.31 -17.72
C TYR A 10 -5.28 48.03 -18.53
N LEU A 11 -4.83 48.10 -19.78
CA LEU A 11 -4.61 46.93 -20.63
C LEU A 11 -3.52 46.01 -20.07
N PHE A 12 -2.38 46.57 -19.67
CA PHE A 12 -1.30 45.79 -19.05
C PHE A 12 -1.72 45.17 -17.71
N LEU A 13 -2.54 45.88 -16.93
CA LEU A 13 -3.06 45.37 -15.65
C LEU A 13 -4.04 44.21 -15.86
N LEU A 14 -4.91 44.31 -16.87
CA LEU A 14 -5.84 43.24 -17.25
C LEU A 14 -5.10 41.98 -17.74
N ILE A 15 -4.06 42.15 -18.58
CA ILE A 15 -3.21 41.05 -19.05
C ILE A 15 -2.46 40.40 -17.88
N GLY A 16 -1.97 41.20 -16.92
CA GLY A 16 -1.34 40.71 -15.70
C GLY A 16 -2.30 39.87 -14.84
N ILE A 17 -3.54 40.30 -14.66
CA ILE A 17 -4.55 39.53 -13.91
C ILE A 17 -4.90 38.23 -14.66
N LEU A 18 -5.09 38.29 -15.98
CA LEU A 18 -5.44 37.12 -16.77
C LEU A 18 -4.33 36.05 -16.74
N THR A 19 -3.07 36.47 -16.80
CA THR A 19 -1.92 35.55 -16.71
C THR A 19 -1.80 34.91 -15.34
N LEU A 20 -2.03 35.65 -14.25
CA LEU A 20 -2.04 35.08 -12.89
C LEU A 20 -3.19 34.08 -12.69
N VAL A 21 -4.39 34.38 -13.22
CA VAL A 21 -5.53 33.45 -13.19
C VAL A 21 -5.24 32.19 -13.99
N LEU A 22 -4.57 32.33 -15.14
CA LEU A 22 -4.17 31.20 -15.98
C LEU A 22 -3.12 30.32 -15.29
N ILE A 23 -2.10 30.91 -14.67
CA ILE A 23 -1.08 30.17 -13.91
C ILE A 23 -1.71 29.41 -12.74
N TYR A 24 -2.56 30.07 -11.95
CA TYR A 24 -3.30 29.43 -10.86
C TYR A 24 -4.16 28.27 -11.36
N PHE A 25 -4.83 28.44 -12.50
CA PHE A 25 -5.65 27.38 -13.08
C PHE A 25 -4.80 26.19 -13.54
N ILE A 26 -3.62 26.42 -14.12
CA ILE A 26 -2.70 25.36 -14.56
C ILE A 26 -2.16 24.58 -13.35
N GLU A 27 -1.67 25.25 -12.31
CA GLU A 27 -1.15 24.59 -11.10
C GLU A 27 -2.24 23.74 -10.41
N ASN A 28 -3.45 24.30 -10.28
CA ASN A 28 -4.59 23.56 -9.73
C ASN A 28 -5.05 22.42 -10.65
N LEU A 29 -4.85 22.51 -11.97
CA LEU A 29 -5.13 21.42 -12.90
C LEU A 29 -4.12 20.29 -12.74
N GLU A 30 -2.83 20.58 -12.56
CA GLU A 30 -1.78 19.58 -12.31
C GLU A 30 -2.00 18.83 -10.99
N GLU A 31 -2.40 19.51 -9.91
CA GLU A 31 -2.77 18.85 -8.66
C GLU A 31 -4.00 17.94 -8.84
N ARG A 32 -4.99 18.35 -9.63
CA ARG A 32 -6.19 17.55 -9.88
C ARG A 32 -5.90 16.37 -10.81
N ILE A 33 -5.06 16.55 -11.84
CA ILE A 33 -4.65 15.47 -12.74
C ILE A 33 -3.84 14.44 -11.95
N SER A 34 -2.84 14.85 -11.15
CA SER A 34 -2.03 13.92 -10.36
C SER A 34 -2.86 13.14 -9.32
N THR A 35 -3.83 13.79 -8.66
CA THR A 35 -4.74 13.09 -7.73
C THR A 35 -5.72 12.16 -8.44
N LEU A 36 -6.18 12.51 -9.64
CA LEU A 36 -7.02 11.65 -10.47
C LEU A 36 -6.23 10.46 -11.04
N GLU A 37 -5.00 10.67 -11.47
CA GLU A 37 -4.09 9.60 -11.90
C GLU A 37 -3.78 8.64 -10.76
N ARG A 38 -3.49 9.13 -9.55
CA ARG A 38 -3.31 8.25 -8.37
C ARG A 38 -4.57 7.45 -8.05
N LYS A 39 -5.75 8.06 -8.14
CA LYS A 39 -7.03 7.36 -7.91
C LYS A 39 -7.34 6.35 -9.02
N ALA A 40 -7.08 6.70 -10.27
CA ALA A 40 -7.29 5.84 -11.43
C ALA A 40 -6.27 4.70 -11.47
N PHE A 41 -5.02 4.96 -11.10
CA PHE A 41 -3.97 3.97 -10.92
C PHE A 41 -4.31 3.03 -9.77
N PHE A 42 -4.68 3.56 -8.59
CA PHE A 42 -5.15 2.74 -7.47
C PHE A 42 -6.35 1.88 -7.85
N THR A 43 -7.35 2.46 -8.53
CA THR A 43 -8.56 1.75 -8.96
C THR A 43 -8.27 0.69 -10.01
N SER A 44 -7.45 1.00 -11.02
CA SER A 44 -7.07 0.06 -12.08
C SER A 44 -6.17 -1.07 -11.57
N TYR A 45 -5.29 -0.78 -10.62
CA TYR A 45 -4.44 -1.77 -9.98
C TYR A 45 -5.23 -2.71 -9.08
N VAL A 46 -6.15 -2.18 -8.26
CA VAL A 46 -7.07 -2.97 -7.43
C VAL A 46 -7.98 -3.83 -8.30
N ASN A 47 -8.57 -3.27 -9.37
CA ASN A 47 -9.43 -4.03 -10.29
C ASN A 47 -8.65 -5.10 -11.07
N ARG A 48 -7.38 -4.87 -11.39
CA ARG A 48 -6.55 -5.87 -12.07
C ARG A 48 -6.22 -7.04 -11.14
N GLN A 49 -6.08 -6.81 -9.83
CA GLN A 49 -5.87 -7.90 -8.85
C GLN A 49 -7.11 -8.75 -8.60
N THR A 50 -8.32 -8.17 -8.65
CA THR A 50 -9.56 -8.94 -8.47
C THR A 50 -9.90 -9.87 -9.64
N LEU A 51 -9.34 -9.63 -10.83
CA LEU A 51 -9.58 -10.46 -12.03
C LEU A 51 -8.68 -11.70 -12.08
N ASP A 52 -7.54 -11.69 -11.40
CA ASP A 52 -6.62 -12.85 -11.31
C ASP A 52 -7.03 -13.85 -10.20
N GLU A 53 -8.10 -13.56 -9.44
CA GLU A 53 -8.55 -14.31 -8.24
C GLU A 53 -9.50 -15.49 -8.56
N ALA A 54 -9.45 -16.03 -9.79
CA ALA A 54 -10.19 -17.23 -10.18
C ALA A 54 -9.24 -18.43 -10.36
N LEU A 55 -8.55 -18.85 -9.29
CA LEU A 55 -7.80 -20.11 -9.26
C LEU A 55 -8.42 -21.08 -8.24
N PRO A 56 -8.87 -22.28 -8.68
CA PRO A 56 -9.65 -23.18 -7.84
C PRO A 56 -8.77 -23.95 -6.85
N LEU A 57 -9.21 -23.95 -5.59
CA LEU A 57 -8.68 -24.74 -4.49
C LEU A 57 -8.99 -26.23 -4.71
N SER A 58 -7.97 -27.06 -4.95
CA SER A 58 -8.10 -28.50 -4.70
C SER A 58 -6.76 -29.20 -4.46
N LEU A 59 -6.68 -29.82 -3.27
CA LEU A 59 -6.11 -31.15 -2.96
C LEU A 59 -4.61 -31.39 -3.22
N THR A 60 -3.84 -31.63 -2.16
CA THR A 60 -3.39 -32.97 -1.70
C THR A 60 -2.29 -32.83 -0.63
N SER A 61 -2.08 -33.92 0.11
CA SER A 61 -1.68 -34.05 1.51
C SER A 61 -0.18 -34.29 1.79
N SER A 62 0.17 -34.13 3.08
CA SER A 62 1.29 -34.76 3.85
C SER A 62 2.68 -34.07 3.73
N SER A 63 3.54 -33.89 4.74
CA SER A 63 3.58 -34.17 6.19
C SER A 63 4.85 -33.52 6.79
N SER A 64 4.86 -33.25 8.11
CA SER A 64 6.03 -33.18 9.05
C SER A 64 6.92 -31.91 9.16
N TYR A 65 6.97 -31.28 10.35
CA TYR A 65 7.88 -30.16 10.73
C TYR A 65 8.85 -30.53 11.86
N PRO A 66 10.12 -30.06 11.83
CA PRO A 66 10.98 -29.99 13.01
C PRO A 66 11.23 -28.54 13.49
N THR A 67 11.23 -28.38 14.81
CA THR A 67 11.48 -27.12 15.57
C THR A 67 12.96 -26.96 15.87
N VAL A 68 13.58 -25.80 15.59
CA VAL A 68 14.86 -25.41 16.20
C VAL A 68 14.91 -23.92 16.54
N SER A 69 15.24 -23.68 17.82
CA SER A 69 15.44 -22.41 18.52
C SER A 69 16.85 -21.86 18.27
N GLY A 70 17.02 -20.54 18.15
CA GLY A 70 18.33 -19.86 18.15
C GLY A 70 18.25 -18.37 18.53
N PRO A 71 19.30 -17.77 19.14
CA PRO A 71 19.23 -16.49 19.85
C PRO A 71 19.59 -15.26 19.00
N ILE A 72 18.99 -14.11 19.35
CA ILE A 72 19.14 -12.79 18.70
C ILE A 72 20.42 -12.11 19.22
N SER A 73 21.33 -11.74 18.32
CA SER A 73 22.44 -10.83 18.62
C SER A 73 22.25 -9.50 17.88
N SER A 74 22.36 -8.40 18.63
CA SER A 74 22.31 -7.02 18.15
C SER A 74 23.70 -6.60 17.67
N GLN A 75 23.81 -6.18 16.40
CA GLN A 75 25.02 -5.57 15.84
C GLN A 75 24.60 -4.29 15.09
N ASN A 76 25.07 -3.15 15.60
CA ASN A 76 24.87 -1.80 15.05
C ASN A 76 25.84 -1.52 13.89
N ASN A 77 25.64 -2.18 12.74
CA ASN A 77 26.26 -1.76 11.49
C ASN A 77 25.16 -1.28 10.52
N PRO A 78 25.36 -0.18 9.76
CA PRO A 78 24.47 0.10 8.64
C PRO A 78 24.49 -1.13 7.73
N PRO A 79 23.33 -1.71 7.36
CA PRO A 79 23.29 -2.96 6.64
C PRO A 79 24.03 -2.78 5.31
N VAL A 80 25.06 -3.59 5.09
CA VAL A 80 25.70 -3.71 3.78
C VAL A 80 24.60 -4.11 2.80
N TYR A 81 24.22 -3.18 1.92
CA TYR A 81 23.09 -3.33 1.01
C TYR A 81 23.46 -4.32 -0.10
N ASN A 82 23.23 -5.61 0.16
CA ASN A 82 23.48 -6.65 -0.82
C ASN A 82 22.31 -6.69 -1.81
N GLN A 83 22.45 -5.97 -2.92
CA GLN A 83 21.40 -5.79 -3.96
C GLN A 83 20.80 -7.12 -4.43
N ASN A 84 21.61 -8.19 -4.48
CA ASN A 84 21.17 -9.52 -4.91
C ASN A 84 20.27 -10.22 -3.89
N ALA A 85 20.36 -9.84 -2.61
CA ALA A 85 19.53 -10.40 -1.55
C ALA A 85 18.15 -9.75 -1.50
N ASP A 86 17.95 -8.62 -2.18
CA ASP A 86 16.68 -7.88 -2.20
C ASP A 86 15.73 -8.36 -3.30
N GLU A 87 16.24 -8.97 -4.37
CA GLU A 87 15.43 -9.42 -5.51
C GLU A 87 14.43 -10.53 -5.16
N ASP A 88 14.66 -11.24 -4.05
CA ASP A 88 13.82 -12.36 -3.60
C ASP A 88 13.00 -12.04 -2.33
N ARG A 89 12.92 -10.77 -1.92
CA ARG A 89 12.29 -10.37 -0.65
C ARG A 89 10.77 -10.29 -0.71
N ILE A 90 10.15 -10.77 0.37
CA ILE A 90 8.73 -10.62 0.63
C ILE A 90 8.56 -9.81 1.92
N VAL A 91 7.82 -8.72 1.85
CA VAL A 91 7.40 -7.92 2.99
C VAL A 91 5.90 -8.13 3.20
N ILE A 92 5.48 -8.51 4.40
CA ILE A 92 4.07 -8.59 4.77
C ILE A 92 3.72 -7.41 5.67
N TYR A 93 2.79 -6.59 5.22
CA TYR A 93 2.23 -5.48 5.98
C TYR A 93 0.84 -5.84 6.52
N ASN A 94 0.79 -6.26 7.80
CA ASN A 94 -0.46 -6.53 8.50
C ASN A 94 -1.15 -5.21 8.87
N ARG A 95 -2.17 -4.83 8.09
CA ARG A 95 -2.83 -3.54 8.20
C ARG A 95 -3.76 -3.49 9.40
N VAL A 96 -3.40 -2.67 10.38
CA VAL A 96 -4.31 -2.30 11.46
C VAL A 96 -5.22 -1.15 11.00
N PRO A 97 -6.54 -1.22 11.21
CA PRO A 97 -7.42 -0.11 10.88
C PRO A 97 -7.10 1.15 11.67
N LYS A 98 -7.20 2.31 11.01
CA LYS A 98 -7.08 3.67 11.58
C LYS A 98 -5.71 4.05 12.14
N THR A 99 -4.64 3.46 11.60
CA THR A 99 -3.24 3.74 11.98
C THR A 99 -2.44 4.45 10.89
N GLY A 100 -3.11 5.06 9.91
CA GLY A 100 -2.42 5.66 8.75
C GLY A 100 -2.03 4.65 7.67
N SER A 101 -2.53 3.41 7.75
CA SER A 101 -2.16 2.33 6.82
C SER A 101 -2.45 2.61 5.35
N THR A 102 -3.50 3.38 5.04
CA THR A 102 -3.78 3.83 3.67
C THR A 102 -2.71 4.80 3.15
N SER A 103 -2.23 5.71 4.00
CA SER A 103 -1.20 6.68 3.63
C SER A 103 0.12 5.99 3.34
N LEU A 104 0.52 5.01 4.17
CA LEU A 104 1.73 4.22 3.92
C LEU A 104 1.64 3.43 2.61
N MET A 105 0.49 2.81 2.32
CA MET A 105 0.31 2.11 1.05
C MET A 105 0.30 3.04 -0.15
N GLY A 106 -0.17 4.29 0.00
CA GLY A 106 -0.01 5.30 -1.04
C GLY A 106 1.45 5.47 -1.46
N ILE A 107 2.35 5.63 -0.49
CA ILE A 107 3.80 5.71 -0.75
C ILE A 107 4.32 4.42 -1.39
N ALA A 108 3.91 3.25 -0.89
CA ALA A 108 4.35 1.97 -1.45
C ALA A 108 3.95 1.80 -2.92
N TYR A 109 2.73 2.20 -3.30
CA TYR A 109 2.26 2.18 -4.68
C TYR A 109 2.99 3.20 -5.56
N ASP A 110 3.28 4.40 -5.06
CA ASP A 110 4.00 5.42 -5.81
C ASP A 110 5.46 4.99 -6.09
N LEU A 111 6.07 4.22 -5.18
CA LEU A 111 7.47 3.79 -5.29
C LEU A 111 7.66 2.43 -5.98
N CYS A 112 6.61 1.64 -6.20
CA CYS A 112 6.74 0.28 -6.70
C CYS A 112 7.30 0.21 -8.13
N GLY A 113 6.91 1.16 -8.99
CA GLY A 113 7.41 1.27 -10.36
C GLY A 113 8.91 1.62 -10.43
N PRO A 114 9.34 2.77 -9.87
CA PRO A 114 10.74 3.17 -9.88
C PRO A 114 11.68 2.16 -9.22
N ASN A 115 11.25 1.54 -8.12
CA ASN A 115 12.07 0.62 -7.33
C ASN A 115 11.87 -0.86 -7.73
N LYS A 116 11.08 -1.14 -8.78
CA LYS A 116 10.88 -2.47 -9.36
C LYS A 116 10.45 -3.56 -8.37
N PHE A 117 9.50 -3.23 -7.48
CA PHE A 117 8.86 -4.22 -6.61
C PHE A 117 7.35 -4.26 -6.85
N ASN A 118 6.70 -5.33 -6.42
CA ASN A 118 5.26 -5.53 -6.57
C ASN A 118 4.51 -5.22 -5.27
N VAL A 119 3.26 -4.74 -5.35
CA VAL A 119 2.42 -4.47 -4.16
C VAL A 119 1.12 -5.24 -4.26
N ILE A 120 0.94 -6.27 -3.45
CA ILE A 120 -0.23 -7.15 -3.51
C ILE A 120 -1.20 -6.84 -2.38
N HIS A 121 -2.46 -6.54 -2.73
CA HIS A 121 -3.51 -6.41 -1.73
C HIS A 121 -4.16 -7.78 -1.48
N LEU A 122 -4.12 -8.23 -0.22
CA LEU A 122 -4.82 -9.43 0.19
C LEU A 122 -6.26 -9.10 0.57
N ASN A 123 -7.20 -9.70 -0.15
CA ASN A 123 -8.59 -9.73 0.27
C ASN A 123 -8.87 -11.00 1.08
N THR A 124 -9.62 -10.86 2.16
CA THR A 124 -10.03 -12.00 2.99
C THR A 124 -11.54 -12.07 2.99
N THR A 125 -12.10 -13.26 2.79
CA THR A 125 -13.54 -13.50 2.83
C THR A 125 -14.15 -12.94 4.12
N LYS A 126 -15.23 -12.16 3.98
CA LYS A 126 -15.93 -11.48 5.09
C LYS A 126 -15.05 -10.56 5.96
N ASN A 127 -13.90 -10.10 5.47
CA ASN A 127 -12.90 -9.36 6.26
C ASN A 127 -12.44 -10.12 7.51
N SER A 128 -12.42 -11.46 7.46
CA SER A 128 -11.90 -12.26 8.57
C SER A 128 -10.39 -12.05 8.71
N HIS A 129 -9.97 -11.54 9.85
CA HIS A 129 -8.54 -11.37 10.16
C HIS A 129 -7.82 -12.70 10.41
N VAL A 130 -8.56 -13.79 10.59
CA VAL A 130 -8.02 -15.12 10.89
C VAL A 130 -8.37 -16.05 9.73
N LEU A 131 -7.33 -16.58 9.09
CA LEU A 131 -7.46 -17.63 8.08
C LEU A 131 -7.62 -19.00 8.75
N SER A 132 -8.32 -19.92 8.10
CA SER A 132 -8.34 -21.32 8.54
C SER A 132 -6.94 -21.93 8.36
N LEU A 133 -6.61 -23.01 9.09
CA LEU A 133 -5.29 -23.64 8.96
C LEU A 133 -4.99 -24.10 7.51
N PRO A 134 -5.95 -24.68 6.76
CA PRO A 134 -5.76 -24.95 5.33
C PRO A 134 -5.44 -23.69 4.53
N ASP A 135 -6.20 -22.61 4.71
CA ASP A 135 -5.98 -21.36 3.98
C ASP A 135 -4.65 -20.71 4.33
N GLN A 136 -4.20 -20.83 5.57
CA GLN A 136 -2.88 -20.39 6.00
C GLN A 136 -1.77 -21.15 5.26
N ALA A 137 -1.89 -22.48 5.14
CA ALA A 137 -0.92 -23.29 4.40
C ALA A 137 -0.89 -22.91 2.91
N TYR A 138 -2.06 -22.75 2.29
CA TYR A 138 -2.17 -22.30 0.89
C TYR A 138 -1.57 -20.91 0.70
N PHE A 139 -1.88 -19.97 1.58
CA PHE A 139 -1.35 -18.62 1.52
C PHE A 139 0.18 -18.62 1.59
N VAL A 140 0.75 -19.37 2.55
CA VAL A 140 2.20 -19.48 2.71
C VAL A 140 2.84 -20.11 1.48
N GLN A 141 2.28 -21.19 0.95
CA GLN A 141 2.79 -21.87 -0.24
C GLN A 141 2.75 -20.94 -1.46
N ASN A 142 1.60 -20.31 -1.73
CA ASN A 142 1.45 -19.41 -2.87
C ASN A 142 2.44 -18.25 -2.78
N LEU A 143 2.55 -17.62 -1.60
CA LEU A 143 3.46 -16.49 -1.42
C LEU A 143 4.93 -16.89 -1.56
N THR A 144 5.29 -18.07 -1.08
CA THR A 144 6.68 -18.56 -1.13
C THR A 144 7.08 -19.14 -2.48
N GLN A 145 6.13 -19.57 -3.31
CA GLN A 145 6.42 -20.13 -4.63
C GLN A 145 6.31 -19.10 -5.75
N TRP A 146 5.66 -17.95 -5.51
CA TRP A 146 5.44 -16.93 -6.53
C TRP A 146 6.69 -16.07 -6.80
N LYS A 147 7.68 -16.67 -7.47
CA LYS A 147 8.98 -16.05 -7.75
C LYS A 147 8.89 -14.89 -8.74
N GLU A 148 7.96 -14.95 -9.70
CA GLU A 148 7.82 -13.94 -10.76
C GLU A 148 7.33 -12.58 -10.23
N ARG A 149 6.75 -12.54 -9.02
CA ARG A 149 6.30 -11.30 -8.38
C ARG A 149 7.29 -10.77 -7.35
N ARG A 150 8.41 -11.43 -7.11
CA ARG A 150 9.42 -10.93 -6.17
C ARG A 150 10.29 -9.85 -6.84
N PRO A 151 10.76 -8.84 -6.08
CA PRO A 151 10.39 -8.55 -4.68
C PRO A 151 8.97 -7.99 -4.55
N MET A 152 8.31 -8.26 -3.41
CA MET A 152 6.94 -7.80 -3.18
C MET A 152 6.61 -7.34 -1.76
N ILE A 153 5.65 -6.42 -1.67
CA ILE A 153 4.95 -6.03 -0.45
C ILE A 153 3.53 -6.58 -0.53
N VAL A 154 3.18 -7.47 0.37
CA VAL A 154 1.83 -8.00 0.53
C VAL A 154 1.17 -7.31 1.70
N HIS A 155 0.05 -6.64 1.47
CA HIS A 155 -0.67 -5.91 2.51
C HIS A 155 -2.12 -6.34 2.61
N GLY A 156 -2.62 -6.40 3.83
CA GLY A 156 -4.01 -6.82 4.05
C GLY A 156 -4.37 -6.82 5.51
N HIS A 157 -5.64 -7.07 5.76
CA HIS A 157 -6.20 -7.17 7.11
C HIS A 157 -6.04 -8.59 7.66
N LEU A 158 -4.79 -9.06 7.78
CA LEU A 158 -4.46 -10.40 8.25
C LEU A 158 -3.81 -10.37 9.64
N SER A 159 -4.09 -11.40 10.45
CA SER A 159 -3.37 -11.65 11.69
C SER A 159 -1.95 -12.11 11.41
N PHE A 160 -1.08 -12.04 12.42
CA PHE A 160 0.26 -12.60 12.29
C PHE A 160 0.19 -14.09 11.91
N LEU A 161 1.00 -14.49 10.93
CA LEU A 161 1.12 -15.86 10.49
C LEU A 161 2.59 -16.30 10.61
N ASP A 162 2.81 -17.42 11.27
CA ASP A 162 4.17 -17.95 11.42
C ASP A 162 4.50 -18.88 10.26
N PHE A 163 5.27 -18.36 9.29
CA PHE A 163 5.75 -19.12 8.13
C PHE A 163 6.68 -20.28 8.54
N GLY A 164 7.34 -20.19 9.69
CA GLY A 164 8.19 -21.26 10.22
C GLY A 164 7.39 -22.51 10.58
N ARG A 165 6.13 -22.35 11.00
CA ARG A 165 5.21 -23.47 11.24
C ARG A 165 4.86 -24.23 9.97
N PHE A 166 5.17 -23.68 8.79
CA PHE A 166 4.91 -24.30 7.50
C PHE A 166 6.19 -24.80 6.80
N GLY A 167 7.33 -24.84 7.51
CA GLY A 167 8.57 -25.42 6.99
C GLY A 167 9.27 -24.56 5.94
N VAL A 168 8.91 -23.28 5.85
CA VAL A 168 9.51 -22.33 4.92
C VAL A 168 10.82 -21.81 5.48
N ALA A 169 11.91 -21.98 4.72
CA ALA A 169 13.23 -21.45 5.06
C ALA A 169 13.28 -19.91 4.94
N ASP A 170 12.79 -19.38 3.82
CA ASP A 170 12.78 -17.94 3.54
C ASP A 170 11.56 -17.27 4.16
N LYS A 171 11.75 -16.72 5.35
CA LYS A 171 10.70 -16.03 6.09
C LYS A 171 10.47 -14.61 5.55
N PRO A 172 9.22 -14.18 5.37
CA PRO A 172 8.92 -12.81 4.98
C PRO A 172 9.23 -11.83 6.12
N ILE A 173 9.47 -10.59 5.75
CA ILE A 173 9.67 -9.48 6.68
C ILE A 173 8.31 -8.95 7.09
N TYR A 174 7.97 -9.01 8.38
CA TYR A 174 6.72 -8.45 8.88
C TYR A 174 6.90 -7.00 9.31
N ILE A 175 6.01 -6.14 8.81
CA ILE A 175 5.87 -4.77 9.27
C ILE A 175 4.43 -4.50 9.68
N SER A 176 4.23 -3.54 10.58
CA SER A 176 2.91 -3.12 11.06
C SER A 176 2.98 -1.69 11.58
N MET A 177 1.86 -0.98 11.53
CA MET A 177 1.74 0.35 12.16
C MET A 177 0.60 0.32 13.15
N VAL A 178 0.89 0.75 14.37
CA VAL A 178 -0.08 0.87 15.47
C VAL A 178 -0.25 2.34 15.83
N ARG A 179 -1.36 2.65 16.51
CA ARG A 179 -1.68 4.00 17.02
C ARG A 179 -2.07 3.86 18.49
N GLU A 180 -1.96 4.94 19.25
CA GLU A 180 -2.49 5.01 20.60
C GLU A 180 -3.95 4.48 20.65
N PRO A 181 -4.27 3.57 21.59
CA PRO A 181 -5.57 2.88 21.62
C PRO A 181 -6.78 3.81 21.69
N LEU A 182 -6.73 4.87 22.50
CA LEU A 182 -7.86 5.79 22.71
C LEU A 182 -8.14 6.61 21.46
N GLU A 183 -7.12 7.21 20.87
CA GLU A 183 -7.26 7.95 19.60
C GLU A 183 -7.75 7.05 18.47
N ARG A 184 -7.22 5.83 18.39
CA ARG A 184 -7.66 4.84 17.40
C ARG A 184 -9.14 4.52 17.57
N LEU A 185 -9.61 4.32 18.80
CA LEU A 185 -11.01 4.05 19.11
C LEU A 185 -11.91 5.23 18.73
N ALA A 186 -11.51 6.45 19.08
CA ALA A 186 -12.24 7.67 18.72
C ALA A 186 -12.41 7.80 17.19
N LEU A 187 -11.36 7.52 16.42
CA LEU A 187 -11.40 7.53 14.96
C LEU A 187 -12.23 6.40 14.35
N LEU A 188 -12.27 5.23 14.99
CA LEU A 188 -13.17 4.14 14.59
C LEU A 188 -14.62 4.55 14.82
N GLY A 189 -14.93 5.11 16.00
CA GLY A 189 -16.26 5.61 16.35
C GLY A 189 -16.77 6.66 15.36
N SER A 190 -15.97 7.71 15.10
CA SER A 190 -16.30 8.77 14.14
C SER A 190 -16.58 8.25 12.72
N GLN A 191 -15.87 7.23 12.27
CA GLN A 191 -16.06 6.64 10.94
C GLN A 191 -17.32 5.78 10.86
N LYS A 192 -17.59 5.00 11.90
CA LYS A 192 -18.80 4.17 11.96
C LYS A 192 -20.05 5.04 12.02
N ALA A 193 -20.02 6.12 12.82
CA ALA A 193 -21.08 7.10 12.90
C ALA A 193 -21.36 7.75 11.54
N ARG A 194 -20.32 8.24 10.85
CA ARG A 194 -20.46 8.81 9.49
C ARG A 194 -21.08 7.84 8.49
N LYS A 195 -20.69 6.57 8.49
CA LYS A 195 -21.27 5.58 7.57
C LYS A 195 -22.76 5.35 7.81
N GLN A 196 -23.22 5.43 9.06
CA GLN A 196 -24.62 5.26 9.41
C GLN A 196 -25.49 6.47 9.03
N SER A 197 -24.89 7.67 8.93
CA SER A 197 -25.61 8.90 8.57
C SER A 197 -26.02 8.98 7.09
N TYR A 198 -25.48 8.10 6.24
CA TYR A 198 -25.78 8.03 4.80
C TYR A 198 -26.73 6.88 4.43
N LEU A 199 -27.27 6.18 5.42
CA LEU A 199 -28.31 5.14 5.29
C LEU A 199 -29.60 5.65 5.92
#